data_AF-A0A9D4HKF4-F1
#
_entry.id   AF-A0A9D4HKF4-F1
#
_cell.length_a   1.000
_cell.length_b   1.000
_cell.length_c   1.000
_cell.angle_alpha   90.00
_cell.angle_beta   90.00
_cell.angle_gamma   90.00
#
_symmetry.space_group_name_H-M   'P 1'
#
loop_
_entity.id
_entity.type
_entity.pdbx_description
1 polymer ?
#
loop_
_entity_poly.entity_id
_entity_poly.type
_entity_poly.pdbx_seq_one_letter_code
_entity_poly.pdbx_strand_id
1 'polypeptide(L)'
;MDEVFDLRHKNQWLRRQIARVLKQLIKAILGDRMNKKIVEHVDFMTSAEQVAEYIKAFRDTFWPEGVLAEPRAARDNNIKMRTRVVCKAKMLGSIPDELRHFLGSDTVRIGTSRVFDMFQYRSLNRRLVYVILEGVIETLFPENRFKELFRKMHSQSARLKARKNGDPVKTATVGKKTS
;
A
#
# COMPACT_ATOMS: atom_id res chain seq x y z
N MET A 1 8.78 -1.61 -10.69
CA MET A 1 9.38 -2.77 -9.98
C MET A 1 10.90 -2.76 -10.03
N ASP A 2 11.53 -2.34 -11.14
CA ASP A 2 13.00 -2.34 -11.26
C ASP A 2 13.73 -1.19 -10.52
N GLU A 3 13.01 -0.17 -10.04
CA GLU A 3 13.59 0.99 -9.35
C GLU A 3 13.75 0.78 -7.83
N VAL A 4 12.94 -0.09 -7.23
CA VAL A 4 12.96 -0.34 -5.77
C VAL A 4 14.27 -1.00 -5.32
N PHE A 5 14.95 -1.69 -6.22
CA PHE A 5 16.17 -2.43 -5.89
C PHE A 5 17.44 -1.87 -6.53
N ASP A 6 17.36 -0.77 -7.27
CA ASP A 6 18.45 -0.14 -8.05
C ASP A 6 19.56 -1.13 -8.43
N LEU A 7 19.21 -2.07 -9.31
CA LEU A 7 20.10 -3.12 -9.79
C LEU A 7 20.68 -2.76 -11.16
N ARG A 8 21.02 -1.48 -11.37
CA ARG A 8 21.70 -1.05 -12.59
C ARG A 8 23.10 -1.67 -12.59
N HIS A 9 23.23 -2.74 -13.38
CA HIS A 9 24.44 -3.45 -13.80
C HIS A 9 25.06 -4.55 -12.92
N LYS A 10 25.18 -4.47 -11.58
CA LYS A 10 26.01 -5.46 -10.85
C LYS A 10 25.30 -6.74 -10.37
N ASN A 11 23.97 -6.79 -10.30
CA ASN A 11 23.28 -7.82 -9.49
C ASN A 11 22.25 -8.68 -10.27
N GLN A 12 22.54 -9.04 -11.53
CA GLN A 12 21.69 -9.97 -12.30
C GLN A 12 21.63 -11.38 -11.67
N TRP A 13 22.67 -11.80 -10.95
CA TRP A 13 22.66 -13.04 -10.16
C TRP A 13 21.65 -12.94 -9.01
N LEU A 14 21.69 -11.84 -8.25
CA LEU A 14 20.78 -11.61 -7.13
C LEU A 14 19.33 -11.45 -7.60
N ARG A 15 19.08 -10.77 -8.73
CA ARG A 15 17.72 -10.69 -9.31
C ARG A 15 17.17 -12.06 -9.68
N ARG A 16 18.01 -12.90 -10.31
CA ARG A 16 17.65 -14.29 -10.66
C ARG A 16 17.46 -15.16 -9.41
N GLN A 17 18.19 -14.88 -8.33
CA GLN A 17 18.07 -15.60 -7.07
C GLN A 17 16.82 -15.17 -6.28
N ILE A 18 16.57 -13.87 -6.15
CA ILE A 18 15.35 -13.31 -5.57
C ILE A 18 14.13 -13.79 -6.36
N ALA A 19 14.16 -13.78 -7.70
CA ALA A 19 13.06 -14.31 -8.50
C ALA A 19 12.85 -15.81 -8.27
N ARG A 20 13.91 -16.60 -8.11
CA ARG A 20 13.81 -18.03 -7.77
C ARG A 20 13.24 -18.25 -6.37
N VAL A 21 13.73 -17.52 -5.38
CA VAL A 21 13.27 -17.60 -3.98
C VAL A 21 11.83 -17.10 -3.88
N LEU A 22 11.48 -15.98 -4.52
CA LEU A 22 10.10 -15.52 -4.63
C LEU A 22 9.23 -16.55 -5.32
N LYS A 23 9.70 -17.21 -6.39
CA LYS A 23 8.93 -18.28 -7.06
C LYS A 23 8.77 -19.52 -6.17
N GLN A 24 9.77 -19.86 -5.37
CA GLN A 24 9.71 -20.96 -4.40
C GLN A 24 8.81 -20.61 -3.20
N LEU A 25 8.91 -19.39 -2.68
CA LEU A 25 8.00 -18.83 -1.68
C LEU A 25 6.59 -18.81 -2.23
N ILE A 26 6.37 -18.30 -3.44
CA ILE A 26 5.07 -18.32 -4.12
C ILE A 26 4.59 -19.76 -4.27
N LYS A 27 5.43 -20.72 -4.67
CA LYS A 27 5.05 -22.15 -4.70
C LYS A 27 4.73 -22.73 -3.31
N ALA A 28 5.44 -22.30 -2.26
CA ALA A 28 5.16 -22.71 -0.89
C ALA A 28 3.90 -22.03 -0.33
N ILE A 29 3.65 -20.78 -0.75
CA ILE A 29 2.47 -19.95 -0.47
C ILE A 29 1.24 -20.51 -1.19
N LEU A 30 1.40 -20.98 -2.44
CA LEU A 30 0.40 -21.74 -3.21
C LEU A 30 0.34 -23.22 -2.80
N GLY A 31 1.16 -23.68 -1.85
CA GLY A 31 0.92 -24.96 -1.21
C GLY A 31 -0.36 -24.88 -0.38
N ASP A 32 -1.21 -25.91 -0.43
CA ASP A 32 -2.52 -25.92 0.22
C ASP A 32 -2.48 -25.45 1.67
N ARG A 33 -1.42 -25.81 2.41
CA ARG A 33 -1.28 -25.45 3.84
C ARG A 33 -1.10 -23.95 4.07
N MET A 34 -0.27 -23.30 3.27
CA MET A 34 0.03 -21.88 3.49
C MET A 34 -1.06 -20.99 2.88
N ASN A 35 -1.63 -21.39 1.74
CA ASN A 35 -2.83 -20.76 1.19
C ASN A 35 -3.99 -20.86 2.20
N LYS A 36 -4.21 -22.04 2.78
CA LYS A 36 -5.20 -22.23 3.84
C LYS A 36 -4.91 -21.34 5.06
N LYS A 37 -3.65 -21.22 5.50
CA LYS A 37 -3.27 -20.31 6.59
C LYS A 37 -3.53 -18.84 6.27
N ILE A 38 -3.28 -18.42 5.03
CA ILE A 38 -3.58 -17.05 4.58
C ILE A 38 -5.08 -16.83 4.59
N VAL A 39 -5.87 -17.73 4.00
CA VAL A 39 -7.33 -17.63 3.99
C VAL A 39 -7.88 -17.63 5.41
N GLU A 40 -7.47 -18.57 6.26
CA GLU A 40 -7.84 -18.61 7.69
C GLU A 40 -7.53 -17.29 8.40
N HIS A 41 -6.36 -16.71 8.13
CA HIS A 41 -5.97 -15.45 8.77
C HIS A 41 -6.76 -14.26 8.22
N VAL A 42 -7.00 -14.22 6.91
CA VAL A 42 -7.84 -13.19 6.28
C VAL A 42 -9.26 -13.29 6.82
N ASP A 43 -9.85 -14.49 6.85
CA ASP A 43 -11.18 -14.76 7.40
C ASP A 43 -11.27 -14.35 8.87
N PHE A 44 -10.23 -14.62 9.66
CA PHE A 44 -10.14 -14.11 11.02
C PHE A 44 -10.13 -12.58 11.05
N MET A 45 -9.26 -11.94 10.28
CA MET A 45 -9.15 -10.48 10.24
C MET A 45 -10.40 -9.79 9.71
N THR A 46 -11.18 -10.44 8.84
CA THR A 46 -12.43 -9.94 8.26
C THR A 46 -13.67 -10.46 9.00
N SER A 47 -13.51 -11.24 10.05
CA SER A 47 -14.59 -11.73 10.89
C SER A 47 -15.38 -10.57 11.50
N ALA A 48 -16.67 -10.79 11.77
CA ALA A 48 -17.54 -9.78 12.34
C ALA A 48 -17.00 -9.21 13.67
N GLU A 49 -16.35 -10.03 14.48
CA GLU A 49 -15.72 -9.62 15.74
C GLU A 49 -14.57 -8.64 15.50
N GLN A 50 -13.62 -8.98 14.60
CA GLN A 50 -12.50 -8.10 14.29
C GLN A 50 -12.97 -6.81 13.62
N VAL A 51 -13.94 -6.89 12.73
CA VAL A 51 -14.54 -5.71 12.09
C VAL A 51 -15.21 -4.81 13.14
N ALA A 52 -15.93 -5.37 14.11
CA ALA A 52 -16.53 -4.62 15.19
C ALA A 52 -15.46 -3.89 16.04
N GLU A 53 -14.36 -4.57 16.37
CA GLU A 53 -13.22 -3.96 17.07
C GLU A 53 -12.54 -2.87 16.24
N TYR A 54 -12.40 -3.03 14.93
CA TYR A 54 -11.89 -1.96 14.06
C TYR A 54 -12.81 -0.75 14.02
N ILE A 55 -14.13 -0.96 13.93
CA ILE A 55 -15.14 0.12 13.97
C ILE A 55 -15.09 0.84 15.32
N LYS A 56 -15.01 0.08 16.41
CA LYS A 56 -14.88 0.62 17.77
C LYS A 56 -13.61 1.44 17.93
N ALA A 57 -12.46 0.90 17.55
CA ALA A 57 -11.18 1.61 17.59
C ALA A 57 -11.19 2.87 16.71
N PHE A 58 -11.81 2.80 15.53
CA PHE A 58 -12.01 3.97 14.67
C PHE A 58 -12.86 5.04 15.36
N ARG A 59 -14.03 4.66 15.88
CA ARG A 59 -14.90 5.55 16.64
C ARG A 59 -14.15 6.19 17.81
N ASP A 60 -13.49 5.41 18.65
CA ASP A 60 -12.82 5.88 19.86
C ASP A 60 -11.60 6.77 19.53
N THR A 61 -11.00 6.62 18.34
CA THR A 61 -9.92 7.48 17.87
C THR A 61 -10.40 8.87 17.46
N PHE A 62 -11.58 8.96 16.83
CA PHE A 62 -12.13 10.22 16.34
C PHE A 62 -13.09 10.89 17.33
N TRP A 63 -13.81 10.10 18.12
CA TRP A 63 -14.78 10.54 19.13
C TRP A 63 -14.57 9.80 20.46
N PRO A 64 -13.43 9.98 21.15
CA PRO A 64 -13.25 9.47 22.50
C PRO A 64 -14.34 10.03 23.41
N GLU A 65 -15.01 9.16 24.18
CA GLU A 65 -16.15 9.53 25.04
C GLU A 65 -17.28 10.30 24.30
N GLY A 66 -17.41 10.12 22.98
CA GLY A 66 -18.43 10.79 22.15
C GLY A 66 -18.10 12.23 21.75
N VAL A 67 -16.96 12.77 22.15
CA VAL A 67 -16.52 14.13 21.79
C VAL A 67 -15.43 14.06 20.73
N LEU A 68 -15.52 14.91 19.70
CA LEU A 68 -14.52 14.94 18.64
C LEU A 68 -13.12 15.16 19.22
N ALA A 69 -12.20 14.26 18.91
CA ALA A 69 -10.82 14.30 19.39
C ALA A 69 -10.15 15.60 18.97
N GLU A 70 -9.38 16.19 19.90
CA GLU A 70 -8.58 17.36 19.58
C GLU A 70 -7.56 17.06 18.47
N PRO A 71 -7.23 18.05 17.62
CA PRO A 71 -6.22 17.89 16.59
C PRO A 71 -4.91 17.36 17.19
N ARG A 72 -4.49 16.18 16.75
CA ARG A 72 -3.27 15.55 17.27
C ARG A 72 -2.07 16.47 17.04
N ALA A 73 -1.37 16.81 18.12
CA ALA A 73 -0.15 17.60 18.06
C ALA A 73 0.85 16.98 17.08
N ALA A 74 1.55 17.85 16.34
CA ALA A 74 2.58 17.41 15.41
C ALA A 74 3.65 16.62 16.17
N ARG A 75 3.93 15.38 15.72
CA ARG A 75 4.94 14.53 16.36
C ARG A 75 6.33 15.18 16.27
N ASP A 76 7.00 15.25 17.40
CA ASP A 76 8.38 15.73 17.49
C ASP A 76 9.35 14.90 16.62
N ASN A 77 10.39 15.55 16.11
CA ASN A 77 11.38 14.93 15.25
C ASN A 77 12.19 13.85 15.98
N ASN A 78 12.50 14.02 17.27
CA ASN A 78 13.19 12.98 18.03
C ASN A 78 12.32 11.74 18.20
N ILE A 79 11.02 11.94 18.48
CA ILE A 79 10.05 10.83 18.60
C ILE A 79 9.93 10.08 17.26
N LYS A 80 9.86 10.80 16.13
CA LYS A 80 9.85 10.18 14.79
C LYS A 80 11.12 9.37 14.52
N MET A 81 12.29 9.91 14.87
CA MET A 81 13.57 9.24 14.67
C MET A 81 13.70 7.97 15.52
N ARG A 82 13.34 8.05 16.81
CA ARG A 82 13.30 6.87 17.71
C ARG A 82 12.37 5.79 17.18
N THR A 83 11.16 6.18 16.75
CA THR A 83 10.20 5.25 16.15
C THR A 83 10.76 4.60 14.89
N ARG A 84 11.44 5.38 14.02
CA ARG A 84 12.09 4.87 12.80
C ARG A 84 13.14 3.80 13.11
N VAL A 85 13.99 4.01 14.12
CA VAL A 85 15.00 3.03 14.53
C VAL A 85 14.34 1.74 15.04
N VAL A 86 13.35 1.86 15.93
CA VAL A 86 12.62 0.70 16.47
C VAL A 86 11.92 -0.09 15.36
N CYS A 87 11.25 0.60 14.43
CA CYS A 87 10.58 -0.06 13.31
C CYS A 87 11.57 -0.75 12.37
N LYS A 88 12.70 -0.13 12.03
CA LYS A 88 13.73 -0.79 11.20
C LYS A 88 14.30 -2.04 11.89
N ALA A 89 14.56 -1.97 13.20
CA ALA A 89 15.02 -3.11 13.97
C ALA A 89 13.98 -4.24 14.01
N LYS A 90 12.70 -3.92 14.28
CA LYS A 90 11.61 -4.89 14.25
C LYS A 90 11.45 -5.54 12.88
N MET A 91 11.45 -4.74 11.80
CA MET A 91 11.34 -5.25 10.43
C MET A 91 12.49 -6.20 10.08
N LEU A 92 13.71 -5.90 10.53
CA LEU A 92 14.86 -6.78 10.30
C LEU A 92 14.75 -8.07 11.12
N GLY A 93 14.32 -7.98 12.38
CA GLY A 93 14.11 -9.13 13.25
C GLY A 93 12.92 -10.01 12.87
N SER A 94 11.96 -9.50 12.10
CA SER A 94 10.85 -10.29 11.57
C SER A 94 11.20 -11.10 10.31
N ILE A 95 12.43 -10.99 9.80
CA ILE A 95 12.86 -11.78 8.63
C ILE A 95 13.32 -13.16 9.11
N PRO A 96 12.77 -14.26 8.55
CA PRO A 96 13.21 -15.61 8.86
C PRO A 96 14.71 -15.81 8.63
N ASP A 97 15.36 -16.54 9.54
CA ASP A 97 16.79 -16.81 9.49
C ASP A 97 17.18 -17.60 8.23
N GLU A 98 16.30 -18.43 7.69
CA GLU A 98 16.50 -19.15 6.44
C GLU A 98 16.68 -18.16 5.28
N LEU A 99 15.81 -17.14 5.19
CA LEU A 99 15.94 -16.10 4.17
C LEU A 99 17.22 -15.31 4.35
N ARG A 100 17.65 -15.08 5.59
CA ARG A 100 18.92 -14.42 5.89
C ARG A 100 20.13 -15.25 5.45
N HIS A 101 20.08 -16.55 5.67
CA HIS A 101 21.11 -17.49 5.23
C HIS A 101 21.19 -17.57 3.69
N PHE A 102 20.04 -17.61 3.00
CA PHE A 102 20.00 -17.73 1.54
C PHE A 102 20.41 -16.45 0.78
N LEU A 103 20.07 -15.27 1.29
CA LEU A 103 20.27 -13.98 0.61
C LEU A 103 21.53 -13.25 1.06
N GLY A 104 22.07 -13.63 2.22
CA GLY A 104 23.15 -12.93 2.90
C GLY A 104 22.65 -11.76 3.74
N SER A 105 23.30 -11.55 4.89
CA SER A 105 22.90 -10.53 5.88
C SER A 105 22.86 -9.11 5.32
N ASP A 106 23.83 -8.72 4.49
CA ASP A 106 23.90 -7.37 3.93
C ASP A 106 22.77 -7.09 2.94
N THR A 107 22.48 -8.06 2.07
CA THR A 107 21.38 -7.98 1.10
C THR A 107 20.05 -7.79 1.81
N VAL A 108 19.82 -8.56 2.87
CA VAL A 108 18.60 -8.48 3.68
C VAL A 108 18.50 -7.11 4.33
N ARG A 109 19.56 -6.63 4.98
CA ARG A 109 19.58 -5.31 5.62
C ARG A 109 19.26 -4.18 4.63
N ILE A 110 19.89 -4.22 3.44
CA ILE A 110 19.64 -3.24 2.38
C ILE A 110 18.19 -3.34 1.88
N GLY A 111 17.69 -4.55 1.63
CA GLY A 111 16.32 -4.81 1.20
C GLY A 111 15.28 -4.30 2.20
N THR A 112 15.44 -4.64 3.48
CA THR A 112 14.56 -4.18 4.56
C THR A 112 14.56 -2.67 4.69
N SER A 113 15.73 -2.02 4.61
CA SER A 113 15.77 -0.56 4.64
C SER A 113 15.03 0.04 3.45
N ARG A 114 15.20 -0.48 2.24
CA ARG A 114 14.50 0.01 1.05
C ARG A 114 12.98 -0.13 1.19
N VAL A 115 12.48 -1.27 1.66
CA VAL A 115 11.05 -1.46 1.93
C VAL A 115 10.55 -0.49 3.00
N PHE A 116 11.30 -0.31 4.09
CA PHE A 116 10.97 0.69 5.10
C PHE A 116 10.90 2.09 4.51
N ASP A 117 11.89 2.47 3.71
CA ASP A 117 11.98 3.78 3.08
C ASP A 117 10.84 3.98 2.06
N MET A 118 10.37 2.91 1.40
CA MET A 118 9.16 2.95 0.56
C MET A 118 7.92 3.34 1.37
N PHE A 119 7.74 2.78 2.57
CA PHE A 119 6.65 3.15 3.46
C PHE A 119 6.75 4.60 3.97
N GLN A 120 7.86 5.29 3.77
CA GLN A 120 7.96 6.72 4.13
C GLN A 120 7.39 7.64 3.03
N TYR A 121 7.15 7.13 1.81
CA TYR A 121 6.59 7.95 0.73
C TYR A 121 5.08 8.15 0.89
N ARG A 122 4.69 9.36 1.29
CA ARG A 122 3.29 9.75 1.51
C ARG A 122 2.39 9.55 0.28
N SER A 123 2.90 9.83 -0.93
CA SER A 123 2.14 9.66 -2.17
C SER A 123 1.81 8.19 -2.45
N LEU A 124 2.80 7.30 -2.26
CA LEU A 124 2.63 5.86 -2.41
C LEU A 124 1.61 5.33 -1.41
N ASN A 125 1.78 5.68 -0.13
CA ASN A 125 0.86 5.27 0.93
C ASN A 125 -0.57 5.78 0.68
N ARG A 126 -0.72 7.02 0.21
CA ARG A 126 -2.04 7.56 -0.16
C ARG A 126 -2.69 6.73 -1.26
N ARG A 127 -1.94 6.39 -2.32
CA ARG A 127 -2.47 5.56 -3.41
C ARG A 127 -2.85 4.17 -2.91
N LEU A 128 -2.00 3.57 -2.08
CA LEU A 128 -2.27 2.26 -1.47
C LEU A 128 -3.57 2.27 -0.67
N VAL A 129 -3.77 3.27 0.20
CA VAL A 129 -5.00 3.42 0.99
C VAL A 129 -6.22 3.57 0.08
N TYR A 130 -6.14 4.37 -0.98
CA TYR A 130 -7.25 4.50 -1.93
C TYR A 130 -7.57 3.18 -2.63
N VAL A 131 -6.57 2.43 -3.09
CA VAL A 131 -6.81 1.12 -3.72
C VAL A 131 -7.46 0.14 -2.75
N ILE A 132 -7.02 0.10 -1.49
CA ILE A 132 -7.64 -0.76 -0.46
C ILE A 132 -9.09 -0.33 -0.23
N LEU A 133 -9.34 0.97 -0.08
CA LEU A 133 -10.68 1.50 0.15
C LEU A 133 -11.62 1.23 -1.04
N GLU A 134 -11.14 1.39 -2.27
CA GLU A 134 -11.85 1.02 -3.49
C GLU A 134 -12.29 -0.45 -3.42
N GLY A 135 -11.37 -1.37 -3.08
CA GLY A 135 -11.69 -2.80 -2.94
C GLY A 135 -12.69 -3.12 -1.82
N VAL A 136 -12.59 -2.43 -0.68
CA VAL A 136 -13.57 -2.57 0.42
C VAL A 136 -14.96 -2.10 -0.03
N ILE A 137 -15.05 -0.94 -0.69
CA ILE A 137 -16.34 -0.40 -1.18
C ILE A 137 -16.95 -1.33 -2.23
N GLU A 138 -16.16 -1.87 -3.17
CA GLU A 138 -16.65 -2.83 -4.16
C GLU A 138 -17.18 -4.12 -3.52
N THR A 139 -16.59 -4.53 -2.39
CA THR A 139 -16.96 -5.76 -1.69
C THR A 139 -18.21 -5.56 -0.80
N LEU A 140 -18.32 -4.42 -0.14
CA LEU A 140 -19.48 -4.09 0.71
C LEU A 140 -20.74 -3.75 -0.10
N PHE A 141 -20.58 -3.18 -1.30
CA PHE A 141 -21.70 -2.73 -2.15
C PHE A 141 -21.60 -3.32 -3.57
N PRO A 142 -21.73 -4.65 -3.72
CA PRO A 142 -21.53 -5.32 -5.01
C PRO A 142 -22.57 -4.94 -6.07
N GLU A 143 -23.78 -4.55 -5.66
CA GLU A 143 -24.89 -4.13 -6.52
C GLU A 143 -24.67 -2.72 -7.14
N ASN A 144 -23.72 -1.95 -6.61
CA ASN A 144 -23.44 -0.61 -7.11
C ASN A 144 -22.40 -0.65 -8.24
N ARG A 145 -22.49 0.32 -9.17
CA ARG A 145 -21.55 0.47 -10.31
C ARG A 145 -20.16 1.01 -9.92
N PHE A 146 -19.68 0.71 -8.70
CA PHE A 146 -18.41 1.21 -8.19
C PHE A 146 -17.21 0.76 -9.03
N LYS A 147 -17.19 -0.49 -9.51
CA LYS A 147 -16.15 -1.00 -10.43
C LYS A 147 -16.01 -0.14 -11.70
N GLU A 148 -17.14 0.22 -12.31
CA GLU A 148 -17.16 1.07 -13.51
C GLU A 148 -16.73 2.51 -13.19
N LEU A 149 -17.18 3.04 -12.05
CA LEU A 149 -16.82 4.37 -11.58
C LEU A 149 -15.33 4.50 -11.29
N PHE A 150 -14.74 3.56 -10.54
CA PHE A 150 -13.30 3.54 -10.26
C PHE A 150 -12.49 3.41 -11.56
N ARG A 151 -12.88 2.52 -12.48
CA ARG A 151 -12.25 2.41 -13.80
C ARG A 151 -12.32 3.72 -14.58
N LYS A 152 -13.45 4.45 -14.53
CA LYS A 152 -13.60 5.76 -15.17
C LYS A 152 -12.75 6.84 -14.50
N MET A 153 -12.65 6.85 -13.17
CA MET A 153 -11.80 7.80 -12.43
C MET A 153 -10.31 7.58 -12.69
N HIS A 154 -9.88 6.32 -12.82
CA HIS A 154 -8.49 5.97 -13.15
C HIS A 154 -8.18 6.11 -14.65
N SER A 155 -9.20 6.19 -15.51
CA SER A 155 -9.00 6.49 -16.92
C SER A 155 -8.44 7.91 -17.07
N GLN A 156 -7.40 8.07 -17.89
CA GLN A 156 -6.79 9.38 -18.09
C GLN A 156 -7.84 10.40 -18.53
N SER A 157 -7.94 11.50 -17.79
CA SER A 157 -8.82 12.63 -18.13
C SER A 157 -8.61 13.03 -19.59
N ALA A 158 -9.70 13.29 -20.31
CA ALA A 158 -9.68 13.67 -21.73
C ALA A 158 -8.74 14.85 -22.01
N ARG A 159 -8.56 15.74 -21.02
CA ARG A 159 -7.64 16.89 -21.09
C ARG A 159 -6.16 16.47 -21.16
N LEU A 160 -5.77 15.41 -20.47
CA LEU A 160 -4.39 14.88 -20.50
C LEU A 160 -4.14 14.08 -21.78
N LYS A 161 -5.15 13.37 -22.28
CA LYS A 161 -5.08 12.69 -23.59
C LYS A 161 -4.95 13.70 -24.74
N ALA A 162 -5.77 14.74 -24.77
CA ALA A 162 -5.71 15.80 -25.78
C ALA A 162 -4.33 16.51 -25.77
N ARG A 163 -3.80 16.82 -24.58
CA ARG A 163 -2.46 17.42 -24.43
C ARG A 163 -1.33 16.48 -24.89
N LYS A 164 -1.48 15.17 -24.74
CA LYS A 164 -0.50 14.17 -25.20
C LYS A 164 -0.58 13.93 -26.71
N ASN A 165 -1.77 14.10 -27.30
CA ASN A 165 -2.03 13.94 -28.73
C ASN A 165 -1.82 15.22 -29.56
N GLY A 166 -1.47 16.34 -28.91
CA GLY A 166 -1.29 17.63 -29.60
C GLY A 166 -2.58 18.30 -30.05
N ASP A 167 -3.74 17.82 -29.59
CA ASP A 167 -5.04 18.39 -29.96
C ASP A 167 -5.25 19.73 -29.25
N PRO A 168 -5.74 20.78 -29.94
CA PRO A 168 -5.96 22.08 -29.33
C PRO A 168 -6.99 21.96 -28.20
N VAL A 169 -6.61 22.40 -27.01
CA VAL A 169 -7.49 22.48 -25.84
C VAL A 169 -8.61 23.47 -26.17
N LYS A 170 -9.79 22.97 -26.53
CA LYS A 170 -10.98 23.79 -26.71
C LYS A 170 -11.35 24.39 -25.35
N THR A 171 -10.97 25.65 -25.14
CA THR A 171 -11.47 26.47 -24.05
C THR A 171 -12.97 26.63 -24.26
N ALA A 172 -13.77 26.08 -23.35
CA ALA A 172 -15.20 26.32 -23.33
C ALA A 172 -15.41 27.78 -22.92
N THR A 173 -15.66 28.64 -23.92
CA THR A 173 -16.11 30.01 -23.71
C THR A 173 -17.44 29.94 -22.96
N VAL A 174 -17.41 30.35 -21.69
CA VAL A 174 -18.62 30.55 -20.89
C VAL A 174 -19.40 31.69 -21.56
N GLY A 175 -20.47 31.32 -22.26
CA GLY A 175 -21.43 32.28 -22.78
C GLY A 175 -22.08 33.03 -21.63
N LYS A 176 -21.72 34.30 -21.45
CA LYS A 176 -22.57 35.27 -20.75
C LYS A 176 -23.86 35.40 -21.57
N LYS A 177 -24.92 34.75 -21.12
CA LYS A 177 -26.30 35.19 -21.36
C LYS A 177 -26.82 35.68 -20.01
N THR A 178 -27.11 36.97 -19.91
CA THR A 178 -28.26 37.53 -19.16
C THR A 178 -28.27 39.05 -19.33
N SER A 179 -29.42 39.51 -19.82
CA SER A 179 -30.04 40.83 -19.83
C SER A 179 -29.27 42.05 -20.33
#